data_AF-A0A146KDL6-F1
#
_entry.id   AF-A0A146KDL6-F1
#
_cell.length_a   1.000
_cell.length_b   1.000
_cell.length_c   1.000
_cell.angle_alpha   90.00
_cell.angle_beta   90.00
_cell.angle_gamma   90.00
#
_symmetry.space_group_name_H-M   'P 1'
#
loop_
_entity.id
_entity.type
_entity.pdbx_description
1 polymer ?
#
loop_
_entity_poly.entity_id
_entity_poly.type
_entity_poly.pdbx_seq_one_letter_code
_entity_poly.pdbx_strand_id
1 'polypeptide(L)'
;DEQLRSNPKDFSNFYNVFQNPLYSKNQTESQQIYQEMRQICSNYEGDRLLLGEIVDTNIQVLANSLNDGLHLAYKFNFIFSKKFSAKIFQQNQLEYQRIIETESKINWINFVLSNHDNHRHTTRFLESNPIIQINKMKLLATLIILNKGTPTLYYG
;
A
#
# COMPACT_ATOMS: atom_id res chain seq x y z
N ASP A 1 -4.12 24.29 -1.21
CA ASP A 1 -3.79 25.13 -2.38
C ASP A 1 -3.64 26.59 -1.96
N GLU A 2 -3.24 27.47 -2.87
CA GLU A 2 -3.09 28.92 -2.63
C GLU A 2 -4.38 29.59 -2.12
N GLN A 3 -5.54 28.94 -2.31
CA GLN A 3 -6.85 29.42 -1.89
C GLN A 3 -7.24 28.92 -0.49
N LEU A 4 -6.41 28.11 0.16
CA LEU A 4 -6.63 27.52 1.49
C LEU A 4 -8.01 26.85 1.64
N ARG A 5 -8.48 26.18 0.56
CA ARG A 5 -9.80 25.57 0.53
C ARG A 5 -9.96 24.48 1.59
N SER A 6 -11.14 24.44 2.21
CA SER A 6 -11.53 23.38 3.14
C SER A 6 -12.03 22.14 2.39
N ASN A 7 -11.61 20.96 2.83
CA ASN A 7 -12.12 19.70 2.31
C ASN A 7 -13.64 19.54 2.56
N PRO A 8 -14.40 18.98 1.62
CA PRO A 8 -15.78 18.60 1.85
C PRO A 8 -15.93 17.61 3.01
N LYS A 9 -17.05 17.64 3.72
CA LYS A 9 -17.37 16.65 4.76
C LYS A 9 -17.70 15.29 4.11
N ASP A 10 -17.22 14.22 4.73
CA ASP A 10 -17.55 12.84 4.38
C ASP A 10 -17.58 11.98 5.65
N PHE A 11 -18.79 11.76 6.19
CA PHE A 11 -18.97 11.03 7.44
C PHE A 11 -18.69 9.52 7.34
N SER A 12 -18.50 8.99 6.13
CA SER A 12 -18.13 7.58 5.92
C SER A 12 -16.62 7.34 6.06
N ASN A 13 -15.81 8.41 5.97
CA ASN A 13 -14.36 8.33 5.90
C ASN A 13 -13.69 8.68 7.24
N PHE A 14 -13.72 7.74 8.18
CA PHE A 14 -13.10 7.90 9.49
C PHE A 14 -11.58 8.16 9.40
N TYR A 15 -10.89 7.52 8.45
CA TYR A 15 -9.45 7.69 8.25
C TYR A 15 -9.05 9.13 7.89
N ASN A 16 -9.94 9.89 7.25
CA ASN A 16 -9.73 11.29 6.91
C ASN A 16 -10.53 12.23 7.82
N VAL A 17 -10.78 11.83 9.07
CA VAL A 17 -11.41 12.68 10.09
C VAL A 17 -12.75 13.26 9.62
N PHE A 18 -13.54 12.40 8.96
CA PHE A 18 -14.85 12.75 8.40
C PHE A 18 -14.81 13.80 7.28
N GLN A 19 -13.72 13.84 6.51
CA GLN A 19 -13.56 14.69 5.33
C GLN A 19 -13.22 13.86 4.08
N ASN A 20 -13.66 14.32 2.91
CA ASN A 20 -13.14 13.89 1.63
C ASN A 20 -11.91 14.75 1.31
N PRO A 21 -10.68 14.20 1.30
CA PRO A 21 -9.43 14.98 1.28
C PRO A 21 -9.09 15.59 -0.10
N LEU A 22 -10.08 16.15 -0.80
CA LEU A 22 -10.03 16.62 -2.18
C LEU A 22 -8.96 17.69 -2.45
N TYR A 23 -8.70 18.59 -1.50
CA TYR A 23 -7.75 19.70 -1.67
C TYR A 23 -6.44 19.49 -0.90
N SER A 24 -6.42 18.49 0.00
CA SER A 24 -5.30 18.28 0.93
C SER A 24 -4.39 17.12 0.56
N LYS A 25 -4.84 16.20 -0.28
CA LYS A 25 -4.09 14.99 -0.65
C LYS A 25 -4.16 14.76 -2.16
N ASN A 26 -3.19 14.01 -2.69
CA ASN A 26 -3.17 13.53 -4.08
C ASN A 26 -3.35 14.64 -5.14
N GLN A 27 -2.82 15.84 -4.86
CA GLN A 27 -2.82 16.93 -5.83
C GLN A 27 -1.86 16.60 -6.98
N THR A 28 -2.12 17.18 -8.15
CA THR A 28 -1.35 16.91 -9.38
C THR A 28 0.15 17.16 -9.23
N GLU A 29 0.50 18.15 -8.42
CA GLU A 29 1.85 18.58 -8.07
C GLU A 29 2.63 17.47 -7.34
N SER A 30 1.94 16.56 -6.65
CA SER A 30 2.58 15.43 -5.96
C SER A 30 3.37 14.55 -6.94
N GLN A 31 2.88 14.42 -8.19
CA GLN A 31 3.56 13.63 -9.21
C GLN A 31 4.90 14.24 -9.60
N GLN A 32 4.96 15.56 -9.74
CA GLN A 32 6.20 16.27 -10.05
C GLN A 32 7.21 16.08 -8.91
N ILE A 33 6.76 16.18 -7.65
CA ILE A 33 7.61 15.93 -6.49
C ILE A 33 8.19 14.51 -6.51
N TYR A 34 7.40 13.48 -6.85
CA TYR A 34 7.92 12.12 -6.98
C TYR A 34 9.00 11.99 -8.07
N GLN A 35 8.82 12.69 -9.20
CA GLN A 35 9.82 12.72 -10.28
C GLN A 35 11.11 13.42 -9.85
N GLU A 36 11.02 14.55 -9.15
CA GLU A 36 12.17 15.27 -8.60
C GLU A 36 12.93 14.40 -7.58
N MET A 37 12.20 13.72 -6.68
CA MET A 37 12.80 12.75 -5.75
C MET A 37 13.50 11.62 -6.49
N ARG A 38 12.90 11.10 -7.57
CA ARG A 38 13.49 10.05 -8.41
C ARG A 38 14.79 10.51 -9.08
N GLN A 39 14.83 11.74 -9.58
CA GLN A 39 16.05 12.34 -10.14
C GLN A 39 17.15 12.48 -9.10
N ILE A 40 16.83 13.03 -7.92
CA ILE A 40 17.78 13.16 -6.81
C ILE A 40 18.33 11.78 -6.42
N CYS A 41 17.44 10.79 -6.28
CA CYS A 41 17.80 9.41 -5.94
C CYS A 41 18.76 8.80 -6.98
N SER A 42 18.58 9.12 -8.25
CA SER A 42 19.38 8.61 -9.38
C SER A 42 20.78 9.21 -9.47
N ASN A 43 21.04 10.33 -8.78
CA ASN A 43 22.36 10.97 -8.74
C ASN A 43 23.33 10.33 -7.73
N TYR A 44 22.86 9.39 -6.90
CA TYR A 44 23.71 8.67 -5.96
C TYR A 44 24.21 7.35 -6.57
N GLU A 45 25.49 7.03 -6.36
CA GLU A 45 26.11 5.81 -6.90
C GLU A 45 25.52 4.51 -6.29
N GLY A 46 25.35 3.48 -7.12
CA GLY A 46 24.84 2.17 -6.71
C GLY A 46 23.30 2.09 -6.70
N ASP A 47 22.77 0.96 -6.25
CA ASP A 47 21.33 0.74 -6.27
C ASP A 47 20.64 1.56 -5.19
N ARG A 48 19.61 2.33 -5.59
CA ARG A 48 18.80 3.13 -4.69
C ARG A 48 17.33 2.83 -4.91
N LEU A 49 16.55 2.95 -3.84
CA LEU A 49 15.14 2.63 -3.84
C LEU A 49 14.36 3.75 -3.17
N LEU A 50 13.28 4.17 -3.83
CA LEU A 50 12.24 5.00 -3.25
C LEU A 50 11.01 4.13 -3.03
N LEU A 51 10.68 3.91 -1.76
CA LEU A 51 9.53 3.14 -1.33
C LEU A 51 8.53 4.08 -0.64
N GLY A 52 7.39 4.31 -1.28
CA GLY A 52 6.36 5.20 -0.75
C GLY A 52 5.33 4.48 0.12
N GLU A 53 4.89 5.20 1.15
CA GLU A 53 3.68 4.88 1.90
C GLU A 53 2.50 5.66 1.31
N ILE A 54 1.73 5.01 0.45
CA ILE A 54 0.54 5.59 -0.17
C ILE A 54 -0.68 4.91 0.46
N VAL A 55 -1.24 5.56 1.49
CA VAL A 55 -2.46 5.10 2.15
C VAL A 55 -3.66 5.82 1.53
N ASP A 56 -4.21 5.22 0.47
CA ASP A 56 -5.41 5.71 -0.19
C ASP A 56 -6.32 4.53 -0.61
N THR A 57 -7.62 4.78 -0.66
CA THR A 57 -8.60 3.83 -1.19
C THR A 57 -8.64 3.80 -2.72
N ASN A 58 -8.19 4.89 -3.36
CA ASN A 58 -8.08 5.02 -4.80
C ASN A 58 -6.73 4.49 -5.27
N ILE A 59 -6.75 3.25 -5.75
CA ILE A 59 -5.60 2.56 -6.31
C ILE A 59 -4.96 3.22 -7.54
N GLN A 60 -5.67 4.13 -8.23
CA GLN A 60 -5.08 4.93 -9.30
C GLN A 60 -3.99 5.87 -8.79
N VAL A 61 -4.15 6.41 -7.58
CA VAL A 61 -3.15 7.28 -6.93
C VAL A 61 -1.84 6.53 -6.80
N LEU A 62 -1.93 5.28 -6.38
CA LEU A 62 -0.80 4.39 -6.21
C LEU A 62 -0.14 4.04 -7.55
N ALA A 63 -0.91 3.69 -8.57
CA ALA A 63 -0.37 3.43 -9.91
C ALA A 63 0.37 4.65 -10.49
N ASN A 64 -0.22 5.85 -10.35
CA ASN A 64 0.38 7.09 -10.81
C ASN A 64 1.71 7.38 -10.09
N SER A 65 1.76 7.18 -8.76
CA SER A 65 2.95 7.40 -7.96
C SER A 65 4.16 6.54 -8.38
N LEU A 66 3.89 5.36 -8.96
CA LEU A 66 4.89 4.39 -9.40
C LEU A 66 5.45 4.64 -10.80
N ASN A 67 4.90 5.57 -11.59
CA ASN A 67 5.33 5.77 -12.97
C ASN A 67 6.74 6.37 -13.06
N ASP A 68 6.87 7.64 -13.42
CA ASP A 68 8.18 8.29 -13.52
C ASP A 68 8.69 8.78 -12.13
N GLY A 69 8.06 8.31 -11.05
CA GLY A 69 8.29 8.72 -9.67
C GLY A 69 8.89 7.61 -8.80
N LEU A 70 8.13 7.15 -7.81
CA LEU A 70 8.55 6.13 -6.85
C LEU A 70 8.96 4.82 -7.55
N HIS A 71 9.89 4.08 -6.94
CA HIS A 71 10.28 2.76 -7.44
C HIS A 71 9.29 1.68 -6.99
N LEU A 72 8.84 1.79 -5.74
CA LEU A 72 7.87 0.91 -5.10
C LEU A 72 6.94 1.72 -4.21
N ALA A 73 5.79 1.14 -3.91
CA ALA A 73 4.87 1.69 -2.93
C ALA A 73 4.12 0.55 -2.26
N TYR A 74 3.88 0.70 -0.96
CA TYR A 74 3.23 -0.31 -0.13
C TYR A 74 1.80 -0.58 -0.59
N LYS A 75 1.49 -1.86 -0.84
CA LYS A 75 0.10 -2.33 -0.99
C LYS A 75 -0.53 -2.59 0.37
N PHE A 76 -1.32 -1.66 0.86
CA PHE A 76 -1.96 -1.79 2.17
C PHE A 76 -3.23 -2.68 2.20
N ASN A 77 -3.74 -3.16 1.07
CA ASN A 77 -4.98 -3.95 1.03
C ASN A 77 -4.90 -5.23 1.91
N PHE A 78 -3.71 -5.81 2.05
CA PHE A 78 -3.48 -6.97 2.92
C PHE A 78 -3.44 -6.59 4.40
N ILE A 79 -2.90 -5.41 4.76
CA ILE A 79 -2.89 -4.94 6.14
C ILE A 79 -4.31 -4.60 6.63
N PHE A 80 -5.16 -4.06 5.74
CA PHE A 80 -6.53 -3.65 6.06
C PHE A 80 -7.55 -4.79 5.96
N SER A 81 -7.11 -5.99 5.57
CA SER A 81 -7.97 -7.17 5.52
C SER A 81 -8.42 -7.56 6.93
N LYS A 82 -9.72 -7.40 7.21
CA LYS A 82 -10.33 -7.69 8.53
C LYS A 82 -10.61 -9.18 8.78
N LYS A 83 -10.61 -10.00 7.73
CA LYS A 83 -10.94 -11.44 7.81
C LYS A 83 -9.85 -12.26 7.14
N PHE A 84 -9.49 -13.38 7.76
CA PHE A 84 -8.64 -14.38 7.12
C PHE A 84 -9.47 -15.20 6.13
N SER A 85 -9.41 -14.84 4.83
CA SER A 85 -10.20 -15.48 3.78
C SER A 85 -9.45 -15.49 2.46
N ALA A 86 -9.25 -16.67 1.89
CA ALA A 86 -8.60 -16.84 0.58
C ALA A 86 -9.27 -15.99 -0.51
N LYS A 87 -10.61 -15.92 -0.50
CA LYS A 87 -11.38 -15.10 -1.46
C LYS A 87 -11.03 -13.62 -1.35
N ILE A 88 -10.92 -13.08 -0.13
CA ILE A 88 -10.59 -11.66 0.09
C ILE A 88 -9.16 -11.36 -0.37
N PHE A 89 -8.19 -12.20 0.01
CA PHE A 89 -6.81 -12.04 -0.43
C PHE A 89 -6.67 -12.14 -1.95
N GLN A 90 -7.38 -13.07 -2.59
CA GLN A 90 -7.40 -13.22 -4.04
C GLN A 90 -8.01 -12.00 -4.73
N GLN A 91 -9.16 -11.50 -4.25
CA GLN A 91 -9.80 -10.31 -4.80
C GLN A 91 -8.88 -9.09 -4.71
N ASN A 92 -8.29 -8.85 -3.52
CA ASN A 92 -7.30 -7.81 -3.31
C ASN A 92 -6.06 -7.98 -4.19
N GLN A 93 -5.68 -9.22 -4.53
CA GLN A 93 -4.58 -9.51 -5.44
C GLN A 93 -4.92 -9.12 -6.88
N LEU A 94 -6.04 -9.64 -7.39
CA LEU A 94 -6.46 -9.45 -8.77
C LEU A 94 -6.79 -7.99 -9.09
N GLU A 95 -7.49 -7.29 -8.19
CA GLU A 95 -7.81 -5.88 -8.37
C GLU A 95 -6.55 -5.04 -8.52
N TYR A 96 -5.58 -5.27 -7.63
CA TYR A 96 -4.34 -4.52 -7.63
C TYR A 96 -3.46 -4.83 -8.83
N GLN A 97 -3.33 -6.12 -9.16
CA GLN A 97 -2.56 -6.55 -10.32
C GLN A 97 -3.14 -5.94 -11.60
N ARG A 98 -4.47 -5.98 -11.77
CA ARG A 98 -5.15 -5.41 -12.94
C ARG A 98 -4.79 -3.92 -13.13
N ILE A 99 -4.89 -3.12 -12.06
CA ILE A 99 -4.62 -1.67 -12.17
C ILE A 99 -3.15 -1.38 -12.39
N ILE A 100 -2.24 -2.09 -11.71
CA ILE A 100 -0.81 -1.90 -11.94
C ILE A 100 -0.41 -2.31 -13.36
N GLU A 101 -1.02 -3.35 -13.92
CA GLU A 101 -0.77 -3.80 -15.29
C GLU A 101 -1.34 -2.83 -16.35
N THR A 102 -2.45 -2.13 -16.08
CA THR A 102 -3.05 -1.20 -17.04
C THR A 102 -2.55 0.24 -16.90
N GLU A 103 -2.17 0.66 -15.70
CA GLU A 103 -1.94 2.08 -15.37
C GLU A 103 -0.49 2.40 -15.00
N SER A 104 0.33 1.39 -14.66
CA SER A 104 1.72 1.60 -14.28
C SER A 104 2.70 0.98 -15.27
N LYS A 105 3.71 1.75 -15.66
CA LYS A 105 4.82 1.25 -16.49
C LYS A 105 5.69 0.22 -15.76
N ILE A 106 5.75 0.28 -14.42
CA ILE A 106 6.73 -0.48 -13.62
C ILE A 106 6.23 -1.91 -13.30
N ASN A 107 4.93 -2.21 -13.43
CA ASN A 107 4.31 -3.52 -13.22
C ASN A 107 4.94 -4.39 -12.09
N TRP A 108 5.25 -3.75 -10.95
CA TRP A 108 5.90 -4.38 -9.81
C TRP A 108 5.27 -3.88 -8.50
N ILE A 109 5.02 -4.80 -7.56
CA ILE A 109 4.18 -4.57 -6.40
C ILE A 109 5.01 -4.77 -5.13
N ASN A 110 4.77 -3.98 -4.08
CA ASN A 110 5.27 -4.27 -2.74
C ASN A 110 4.16 -4.81 -1.83
N PHE A 111 4.41 -5.93 -1.14
CA PHE A 111 3.46 -6.55 -0.21
C PHE A 111 3.81 -6.26 1.24
N VAL A 112 2.83 -5.83 2.03
CA VAL A 112 2.98 -5.63 3.47
C VAL A 112 1.80 -6.24 4.23
N LEU A 113 2.10 -7.07 5.23
CA LEU A 113 1.10 -7.67 6.12
C LEU A 113 1.05 -7.02 7.49
N SER A 114 2.11 -6.33 7.92
CA SER A 114 2.18 -5.64 9.21
C SER A 114 3.15 -4.48 9.09
N ASN A 115 2.92 -3.46 9.90
CA ASN A 115 3.78 -2.29 10.05
C ASN A 115 3.64 -1.79 11.50
N HIS A 116 4.11 -0.57 11.77
CA HIS A 116 4.06 0.04 13.09
C HIS A 116 2.72 0.72 13.42
N ASP A 117 1.89 1.06 12.42
CA ASP A 117 0.61 1.75 12.62
C ASP A 117 -0.59 0.82 12.83
N ASN A 118 -0.43 -0.47 12.51
CA ASN A 118 -1.51 -1.44 12.55
C ASN A 118 -1.20 -2.55 13.56
N HIS A 119 -2.25 -3.06 14.23
CA HIS A 119 -2.13 -4.28 15.04
C HIS A 119 -1.47 -5.40 14.22
N ARG A 120 -0.56 -6.17 14.82
CA ARG A 120 0.12 -7.28 14.14
C ARG A 120 -0.87 -8.26 13.53
N HIS A 121 -0.55 -8.81 12.35
CA HIS A 121 -1.42 -9.77 11.65
C HIS A 121 -1.70 -11.03 12.48
N THR A 122 -0.80 -11.42 13.38
CA THR A 122 -0.99 -12.47 14.39
C THR A 122 -2.21 -12.21 15.27
N THR A 123 -2.36 -10.97 15.75
CA THR A 123 -3.50 -10.53 16.57
C THR A 123 -4.75 -10.30 15.71
N ARG A 124 -4.62 -9.70 14.52
CA ARG A 124 -5.78 -9.46 13.63
C ARG A 124 -6.47 -10.75 13.19
N PHE A 125 -5.72 -11.85 13.06
CA PHE A 125 -6.23 -13.14 12.66
C PHE A 125 -6.11 -14.20 13.76
N LEU A 126 -6.23 -13.78 15.02
CA LEU A 126 -6.08 -14.62 16.19
C LEU A 126 -7.01 -15.84 16.15
N GLU A 127 -6.47 -16.99 16.51
CA GLU A 127 -7.16 -18.26 16.69
C GLU A 127 -6.96 -18.76 18.12
N SER A 128 -7.98 -19.41 18.66
CA SER A 128 -7.90 -20.02 20.00
C SER A 128 -6.98 -21.25 20.02
N ASN A 129 -6.90 -21.98 18.90
CA ASN A 129 -6.04 -23.15 18.76
C ASN A 129 -4.63 -22.75 18.31
N PRO A 130 -3.58 -22.99 19.11
CA PRO A 130 -2.20 -22.60 18.77
C PRO A 130 -1.66 -23.24 17.49
N ILE A 131 -2.08 -24.47 17.16
CA ILE A 131 -1.66 -25.17 15.94
C ILE A 131 -2.29 -24.50 14.71
N ILE A 132 -3.56 -24.11 14.80
CA ILE A 132 -4.22 -23.36 13.73
C ILE A 132 -3.57 -21.97 13.57
N GLN A 133 -3.26 -21.30 14.69
CA GLN A 133 -2.58 -20.01 14.68
C GLN A 133 -1.23 -20.09 13.94
N ILE A 134 -0.34 -21.02 14.32
CA ILE A 134 0.99 -21.13 13.71
C ILE A 134 0.89 -21.50 12.22
N ASN A 135 -0.02 -22.40 11.84
CA ASN A 135 -0.23 -22.78 10.45
C ASN A 135 -0.75 -21.62 9.61
N LYS A 136 -1.65 -20.79 10.17
CA LYS A 136 -2.13 -19.57 9.54
C LYS A 136 -1.01 -18.56 9.30
N MET A 137 -0.13 -18.36 10.29
CA MET A 137 1.00 -17.43 10.15
C MET A 137 2.01 -17.90 9.11
N LYS A 138 2.33 -19.20 9.09
CA LYS A 138 3.17 -19.80 8.04
C LYS A 138 2.56 -19.62 6.66
N LEU A 139 1.25 -19.87 6.51
CA LEU A 139 0.55 -19.68 5.23
C LEU A 139 0.58 -18.21 4.76
N LEU A 140 0.40 -17.25 5.67
CA LEU A 140 0.49 -15.83 5.35
C LEU A 140 1.91 -15.40 4.95
N ALA A 141 2.94 -15.91 5.65
CA ALA A 141 4.33 -15.69 5.30
C ALA A 141 4.65 -16.25 3.90
N THR A 142 4.23 -17.49 3.63
CA THR A 142 4.35 -18.11 2.31
C THR A 142 3.66 -17.29 1.23
N LEU A 143 2.44 -16.81 1.52
CA LEU A 143 1.71 -15.96 0.59
C LEU A 143 2.54 -14.73 0.22
N ILE A 144 3.00 -13.92 1.19
CA ILE A 144 3.71 -12.68 0.84
C ILE A 144 5.08 -12.93 0.21
N ILE A 145 5.82 -13.96 0.62
CA ILE A 145 7.16 -14.25 0.11
C ILE A 145 7.11 -14.76 -1.33
N LEU A 146 6.09 -15.56 -1.67
CA LEU A 146 5.99 -16.21 -2.99
C LEU A 146 5.15 -15.42 -4.02
N ASN A 147 4.51 -14.31 -3.62
CA ASN A 147 3.79 -13.47 -4.58
C ASN A 147 4.77 -12.71 -5.51
N LYS A 148 4.34 -12.47 -6.76
CA LYS A 148 5.11 -11.66 -7.73
C LYS A 148 5.21 -10.22 -7.24
N GLY A 149 6.38 -9.85 -6.74
CA GLY A 149 6.69 -8.51 -6.24
C GLY A 149 7.77 -8.55 -5.17
N THR A 150 7.86 -7.47 -4.39
CA THR A 150 8.77 -7.33 -3.26
C THR A 150 8.02 -7.49 -1.94
N PRO A 151 8.32 -8.51 -1.10
CA PRO A 151 7.75 -8.59 0.25
C PRO A 151 8.45 -7.61 1.20
N THR A 152 7.66 -6.93 2.04
CA THR A 152 8.14 -6.17 3.20
C THR A 152 7.72 -6.90 4.47
N LEU A 153 8.71 -7.31 5.25
CA LEU A 153 8.51 -7.98 6.54
C LEU A 153 8.73 -6.99 7.68
N TYR A 154 7.72 -6.84 8.52
CA TYR A 154 7.84 -6.11 9.78
C TYR A 154 8.40 -7.03 10.86
N TYR A 155 9.34 -6.53 11.67
CA TYR A 155 10.02 -7.32 12.69
C TYR A 155 9.05 -7.97 13.68
N GLY A 156 9.32 -9.21 14.08
CA GLY A 156 8.51 -10.01 15.01
C GLY A 156 7.54 -10.92 14.27
#